data_AF-A0A2R6EN01-F1
#
_entry.id   AF-A0A2R6EN01-F1
#
_cell.length_a   1.000
_cell.length_b   1.000
_cell.length_c   1.000
_cell.angle_alpha   90.00
_cell.angle_beta   90.00
_cell.angle_gamma   90.00
#
_symmetry.space_group_name_H-M   'P 1'
#
loop_
_entity.id
_entity.type
_entity.pdbx_description
1 polymer ?
#
loop_
_entity_poly.entity_id
_entity_poly.type
_entity_poly.pdbx_seq_one_letter_code
_entity_poly.pdbx_strand_id
1 'polypeptide(L)'
;MSDATDPADPPGKLADADAAYLDVQERIDAHGEETVEDVADAYDRATDLLDRYEDQATGTGRENFKQFVAFKSKFGSLVEDFSEELPVYGAFDAAGDRFDKNRLNERDFERARADLEPAAEIAGLLGERADALARYRQVRRETERAVAELADEIAARERLVELGEADLDAPVETIREPIETYNEAVEDAFAEFNRPRAFERTSPTAKPATSRSRSC
;
A
#
# COMPACT_ATOMS: atom_id res chain seq x y z
N MET A 1 10.32 30.27 -18.57
CA MET A 1 10.61 28.85 -18.83
C MET A 1 11.23 28.31 -17.56
N SER A 2 10.38 27.75 -16.69
CA SER A 2 10.80 27.19 -15.41
C SER A 2 11.06 25.71 -15.62
N ASP A 3 12.16 25.28 -15.03
CA ASP A 3 12.78 23.97 -15.07
C ASP A 3 11.78 22.85 -14.71
N ALA A 4 11.41 22.02 -15.68
CA ALA A 4 10.43 20.94 -15.55
C ALA A 4 11.10 19.63 -15.11
N THR A 5 12.02 19.71 -14.16
CA THR A 5 12.62 18.54 -13.51
C THR A 5 12.74 18.83 -12.01
N ASP A 6 11.59 19.14 -11.41
CA ASP A 6 11.41 19.18 -9.97
C ASP A 6 11.15 17.73 -9.48
N PRO A 7 11.90 17.20 -8.48
CA PRO A 7 11.70 15.86 -7.94
C PRO A 7 10.29 15.53 -7.42
N ALA A 8 9.37 16.49 -7.36
CA ALA A 8 7.95 16.22 -7.20
C ALA A 8 7.13 16.90 -8.32
N ASP A 9 7.14 16.31 -9.51
CA ASP A 9 6.06 16.47 -10.50
C ASP A 9 5.05 15.30 -10.37
N PRO A 10 4.09 15.34 -9.42
CA PRO A 10 3.08 14.30 -9.30
C PRO A 10 2.26 14.08 -10.58
N PRO A 11 1.87 15.13 -11.34
CA PRO A 11 1.23 14.94 -12.65
C PRO A 11 2.10 14.15 -13.64
N GLY A 12 3.39 14.50 -13.78
CA GLY A 12 4.32 13.79 -14.67
C GLY A 12 4.47 12.32 -14.30
N LYS A 13 4.71 12.03 -13.01
CA LYS A 13 4.81 10.64 -12.52
C LYS A 13 3.53 9.84 -12.76
N LEU A 14 2.36 10.47 -12.60
CA LEU A 14 1.08 9.82 -12.84
C LEU A 14 0.89 9.52 -14.33
N ALA A 15 1.24 10.46 -15.20
CA ALA A 15 1.20 10.26 -16.66
C ALA A 15 2.14 9.12 -17.10
N ASP A 16 3.35 9.06 -16.56
CA ASP A 16 4.30 7.98 -16.85
C ASP A 16 3.77 6.61 -16.40
N ALA A 17 3.16 6.55 -15.21
CA ALA A 17 2.60 5.31 -14.68
C ALA A 17 1.36 4.85 -15.46
N ASP A 18 0.53 5.80 -15.93
CA ASP A 18 -0.63 5.53 -16.79
C ASP A 18 -0.19 5.02 -18.16
N ALA A 19 0.78 5.69 -18.79
CA ALA A 19 1.35 5.27 -20.07
C ALA A 19 1.96 3.86 -20.00
N ALA A 20 2.71 3.55 -18.94
CA ALA A 20 3.28 2.22 -18.74
C ALA A 20 2.19 1.13 -18.55
N TYR A 21 1.08 1.46 -17.89
CA TYR A 21 -0.04 0.52 -17.77
C TYR A 21 -0.73 0.30 -19.11
N LEU A 22 -0.95 1.36 -19.90
CA LEU A 22 -1.57 1.29 -21.22
C LEU A 22 -0.71 0.53 -22.24
N ASP A 23 0.61 0.69 -22.21
CA ASP A 23 1.56 -0.07 -23.04
C ASP A 23 1.42 -1.59 -22.82
N VAL A 24 1.37 -2.03 -21.57
CA VAL A 24 1.17 -3.45 -21.25
C VAL A 24 -0.20 -3.95 -21.69
N GLN A 25 -1.26 -3.13 -21.54
CA GLN A 25 -2.59 -3.48 -22.04
C GLN A 25 -2.58 -3.66 -23.56
N GLU A 26 -1.96 -2.77 -24.31
CA GLU A 26 -1.86 -2.87 -25.77
C GLU A 26 -1.11 -4.13 -26.20
N ARG A 27 -0.02 -4.49 -25.49
CA ARG A 27 0.71 -5.75 -25.73
C ARG A 27 -0.16 -6.98 -25.46
N ILE A 28 -0.98 -6.97 -24.41
CA ILE A 28 -1.93 -8.06 -24.14
C ILE A 28 -3.00 -8.12 -25.23
N ASP A 29 -3.59 -6.99 -25.59
CA ASP A 29 -4.63 -6.89 -26.62
C ASP A 29 -4.13 -7.37 -28.00
N ALA A 30 -2.85 -7.16 -28.31
CA ALA A 30 -2.23 -7.64 -29.54
C ALA A 30 -2.23 -9.17 -29.67
N HIS A 31 -2.21 -9.89 -28.55
CA HIS A 31 -2.32 -11.34 -28.48
C HIS A 31 -3.75 -11.82 -28.20
N GLY A 32 -4.57 -10.99 -27.54
CA GLY A 32 -5.86 -11.36 -26.96
C GLY A 32 -5.70 -11.86 -25.52
N GLU A 33 -6.49 -11.32 -24.59
CA GLU A 33 -6.36 -11.63 -23.15
C GLU A 33 -6.50 -13.12 -22.86
N GLU A 34 -7.50 -13.79 -23.42
CA GLU A 34 -7.70 -15.25 -23.27
C GLU A 34 -6.48 -16.05 -23.75
N THR A 35 -5.89 -15.65 -24.88
CA THR A 35 -4.68 -16.31 -25.39
C THR A 35 -3.46 -16.10 -24.49
N VAL A 36 -3.30 -14.91 -23.91
CA VAL A 36 -2.22 -14.65 -22.93
C VAL A 36 -2.43 -15.49 -21.67
N GLU A 37 -3.66 -15.61 -21.18
CA GLU A 37 -4.02 -16.47 -20.04
C GLU A 37 -3.72 -17.94 -20.35
N ASP A 38 -4.13 -18.45 -21.52
CA ASP A 38 -3.85 -19.82 -21.94
C ASP A 38 -2.35 -20.11 -22.04
N VAL A 39 -1.56 -19.17 -22.59
CA VAL A 39 -0.09 -19.30 -22.65
C VAL A 39 0.52 -19.30 -21.25
N ALA A 40 0.06 -18.42 -20.36
CA ALA A 40 0.54 -18.36 -18.98
C ALA A 40 0.24 -19.68 -18.23
N ASP A 41 -0.98 -20.18 -18.34
CA ASP A 41 -1.39 -21.45 -17.76
C ASP A 41 -0.55 -22.62 -18.29
N ALA A 42 -0.30 -22.65 -19.60
CA ALA A 42 0.53 -23.67 -20.24
C ALA A 42 2.00 -23.59 -19.76
N TYR A 43 2.55 -22.39 -19.71
CA TYR A 43 3.92 -22.11 -19.27
C TYR A 43 4.13 -22.50 -17.80
N ASP A 44 3.21 -22.14 -16.91
CA ASP A 44 3.29 -22.48 -15.49
C ASP A 44 3.24 -23.99 -15.29
N ARG A 45 2.30 -24.70 -15.96
CA ARG A 45 2.21 -26.16 -15.88
C ARG A 45 3.46 -26.86 -16.40
N ALA A 46 4.05 -26.35 -17.48
CA ALA A 46 5.28 -26.90 -18.05
C ALA A 46 6.47 -26.69 -17.10
N THR A 47 6.63 -25.47 -16.58
CA THR A 47 7.73 -25.12 -15.67
C THR A 47 7.63 -25.86 -14.34
N ASP A 48 6.43 -25.97 -13.77
CA ASP A 48 6.17 -26.79 -12.58
C ASP A 48 6.57 -28.25 -12.77
N LEU A 49 6.34 -28.79 -13.98
CA LEU A 49 6.71 -30.16 -14.31
C LEU A 49 8.23 -30.31 -14.45
N LEU A 50 8.91 -29.34 -15.08
CA LEU A 50 10.37 -29.31 -15.18
C LEU A 50 11.02 -29.27 -13.79
N ASP A 51 10.59 -28.34 -12.94
CA ASP A 51 11.14 -28.14 -11.60
C ASP A 51 10.93 -29.37 -10.70
N ARG A 52 9.76 -30.01 -10.80
CA ARG A 52 9.46 -31.21 -10.01
C ARG A 52 10.34 -32.40 -10.38
N TYR A 53 10.73 -32.53 -11.65
CA TYR A 53 11.37 -33.73 -12.18
C TYR A 53 12.87 -33.59 -12.44
N GLU A 54 13.43 -32.38 -12.48
CA GLU A 54 14.85 -32.13 -12.75
C GLU A 54 15.77 -32.97 -11.85
N ASP A 55 15.63 -32.88 -10.52
CA ASP A 55 16.46 -33.65 -9.59
C ASP A 55 16.18 -35.16 -9.67
N GLN A 56 14.93 -35.53 -9.96
CA GLN A 56 14.47 -36.92 -9.91
C GLN A 56 14.85 -37.69 -11.18
N ALA A 57 14.89 -37.04 -12.34
CA ALA A 57 15.07 -37.66 -13.64
C ALA A 57 16.53 -37.65 -14.15
N THR A 58 17.45 -36.93 -13.49
CA THR A 58 18.84 -36.73 -13.94
C THR A 58 19.88 -37.64 -13.26
N GLY A 59 19.52 -38.30 -12.16
CA GLY A 59 20.44 -39.16 -11.41
C GLY A 59 20.71 -40.56 -12.02
N THR A 60 21.68 -41.26 -11.44
CA THR A 60 22.11 -42.59 -11.91
C THR A 60 21.45 -43.71 -11.09
N GLY A 61 20.30 -44.21 -11.55
CA GLY A 61 19.59 -45.26 -10.83
C GLY A 61 18.35 -45.79 -11.55
N ARG A 62 17.88 -46.97 -11.15
CA ARG A 62 16.62 -47.55 -11.65
C ARG A 62 15.42 -46.66 -11.31
N GLU A 63 15.45 -46.02 -10.15
CA GLU A 63 14.37 -45.13 -9.71
C GLU A 63 14.34 -43.85 -10.55
N ASN A 64 15.49 -43.21 -10.78
CA ASN A 64 15.60 -42.06 -11.66
C ASN A 64 15.14 -42.37 -13.10
N PHE A 65 15.43 -43.57 -13.60
CA PHE A 65 14.92 -43.98 -14.91
C PHE A 65 13.39 -44.08 -14.95
N LYS A 66 12.74 -44.57 -13.88
CA LYS A 66 11.27 -44.55 -13.81
C LYS A 66 10.73 -43.13 -13.78
N GLN A 67 11.36 -42.24 -13.01
CA GLN A 67 10.96 -40.83 -12.94
C GLN A 67 11.14 -40.14 -14.29
N PHE A 68 12.22 -40.44 -15.01
CA PHE A 68 12.44 -40.00 -16.38
C PHE A 68 11.32 -40.44 -17.34
N VAL A 69 10.96 -41.73 -17.35
CA VAL A 69 9.87 -42.24 -18.22
C VAL A 69 8.53 -41.61 -17.84
N ALA A 70 8.25 -41.46 -16.55
CA ALA A 70 7.04 -40.81 -16.06
C ALA A 70 6.99 -39.33 -16.49
N PHE A 71 8.11 -38.62 -16.39
CA PHE A 71 8.25 -37.24 -16.86
C PHE A 71 7.97 -37.13 -18.35
N LYS A 72 8.61 -37.96 -19.19
CA LYS A 72 8.36 -37.96 -20.64
C LYS A 72 6.89 -38.13 -21.00
N SER A 73 6.22 -39.10 -20.35
CA SER A 73 4.80 -39.32 -20.59
C SER A 73 3.96 -38.12 -20.17
N LYS A 74 4.26 -37.50 -19.03
CA LYS A 74 3.51 -36.34 -18.54
C LYS A 74 3.75 -35.10 -19.39
N PHE A 75 4.99 -34.84 -19.80
CA PHE A 75 5.34 -33.70 -20.62
C PHE A 75 4.72 -33.84 -22.02
N GLY A 76 4.80 -35.03 -22.62
CA GLY A 76 4.14 -35.31 -23.91
C GLY A 76 2.63 -35.09 -23.85
N SER A 77 1.95 -35.68 -22.86
CA SER A 77 0.51 -35.46 -22.68
C SER A 77 0.16 -34.00 -22.41
N LEU A 78 1.00 -33.27 -21.67
CA LEU A 78 0.78 -31.85 -21.40
C LEU A 78 0.82 -31.02 -22.70
N VAL A 79 1.78 -31.28 -23.58
CA VAL A 79 1.87 -30.59 -24.88
C VAL A 79 0.70 -30.97 -25.79
N GLU A 80 0.29 -32.24 -25.81
CA GLU A 80 -0.88 -32.71 -26.57
C GLU A 80 -2.21 -32.09 -26.09
N ASP A 81 -2.31 -31.72 -24.80
CA ASP A 81 -3.48 -31.06 -24.25
C ASP A 81 -3.58 -29.58 -24.66
N PHE A 82 -2.51 -28.97 -25.18
CA PHE A 82 -2.50 -27.57 -25.62
C PHE A 82 -3.06 -27.42 -27.04
N SER A 83 -3.66 -26.25 -27.32
CA SER A 83 -4.10 -25.92 -28.66
C SER A 83 -2.89 -25.74 -29.59
N GLU A 84 -2.87 -26.43 -30.73
CA GLU A 84 -1.85 -26.23 -31.78
C GLU A 84 -1.91 -24.82 -32.40
N GLU A 85 -3.02 -24.09 -32.21
CA GLU A 85 -3.17 -22.70 -32.65
C GLU A 85 -2.54 -21.69 -31.68
N LEU A 86 -2.02 -22.15 -30.53
CA LEU A 86 -1.37 -21.28 -29.55
C LEU A 86 -0.12 -20.62 -30.18
N PRO A 87 0.06 -19.29 -30.09
CA PRO A 87 1.12 -18.57 -30.81
C PRO A 87 2.55 -19.09 -30.57
N VAL A 88 2.77 -19.73 -29.42
CA VAL A 88 4.06 -20.26 -28.96
C VAL A 88 4.04 -21.78 -28.80
N TYR A 89 3.09 -22.49 -29.43
CA TYR A 89 3.04 -23.96 -29.40
C TYR A 89 4.38 -24.60 -29.78
N GLY A 90 5.06 -24.05 -30.80
CA GLY A 90 6.37 -24.53 -31.23
C GLY A 90 7.48 -24.44 -30.17
N ALA A 91 7.36 -23.55 -29.18
CA ALA A 91 8.28 -23.48 -28.04
C ALA A 91 8.11 -24.69 -27.11
N PHE A 92 6.87 -25.09 -26.84
CA PHE A 92 6.56 -26.28 -26.05
C PHE A 92 6.99 -27.57 -26.74
N ASP A 93 6.76 -27.66 -28.05
CA ASP A 93 7.21 -28.78 -28.89
C ASP A 93 8.75 -28.90 -28.87
N ALA A 94 9.46 -27.79 -29.11
CA ALA A 94 10.93 -27.75 -29.07
C ALA A 94 11.50 -28.13 -27.69
N ALA A 95 10.83 -27.72 -26.61
CA ALA A 95 11.18 -28.14 -25.25
C ALA A 95 10.97 -29.65 -25.05
N GLY A 96 9.88 -30.21 -25.58
CA GLY A 96 9.57 -31.65 -25.57
C GLY A 96 10.64 -32.48 -26.29
N ASP A 97 11.09 -32.02 -27.44
CA ASP A 97 12.16 -32.65 -28.25
C ASP A 97 13.47 -32.83 -27.47
N ARG A 98 13.75 -31.97 -26.46
CA ARG A 98 14.94 -32.14 -25.60
C ARG A 98 14.94 -33.46 -24.86
N PHE A 99 13.75 -34.03 -24.62
CA PHE A 99 13.55 -35.24 -23.85
C PHE A 99 13.49 -36.51 -24.71
N ASP A 100 13.66 -36.40 -26.03
CA ASP A 100 13.76 -37.52 -26.96
C ASP A 100 15.14 -38.18 -26.97
N LYS A 101 15.55 -38.60 -25.77
CA LYS A 101 16.83 -39.27 -25.50
C LYS A 101 16.61 -40.46 -24.58
N ASN A 102 17.60 -41.35 -24.51
CA ASN A 102 17.54 -42.50 -23.60
C ASN A 102 17.84 -42.13 -22.12
N ARG A 103 18.42 -40.95 -21.88
CA ARG A 103 18.77 -40.41 -20.56
C ARG A 103 18.76 -38.88 -20.61
N LEU A 104 18.40 -38.25 -19.50
CA LEU A 104 18.47 -36.81 -19.31
C LEU A 104 19.59 -36.43 -18.36
N ASN A 105 20.07 -35.21 -18.50
CA ASN A 105 20.91 -34.51 -17.53
C ASN A 105 20.33 -33.13 -17.26
N GLU A 106 20.81 -32.45 -16.22
CA GLU A 106 20.35 -31.11 -15.82
C GLU A 106 20.39 -30.10 -16.99
N ARG A 107 21.39 -30.19 -17.88
CA ARG A 107 21.46 -29.29 -19.05
C ARG A 107 20.36 -29.53 -20.07
N ASP A 108 19.75 -30.70 -20.11
CA ASP A 108 18.57 -30.93 -20.96
C ASP A 108 17.37 -30.15 -20.43
N PHE A 109 17.21 -30.08 -19.10
CA PHE A 109 16.17 -29.26 -18.45
C PHE A 109 16.44 -27.76 -18.61
N GLU A 110 17.69 -27.32 -18.41
CA GLU A 110 18.10 -25.93 -18.66
C GLU A 110 17.80 -25.50 -20.10
N ARG A 111 18.09 -26.36 -21.08
CA ARG A 111 17.78 -26.09 -22.49
C ARG A 111 16.29 -26.06 -22.78
N ALA A 112 15.51 -26.98 -22.19
CA ALA A 112 14.06 -26.97 -22.32
C ALA A 112 13.47 -25.66 -21.77
N ARG A 113 13.94 -25.16 -20.62
CA ARG A 113 13.53 -23.85 -20.10
C ARG A 113 13.91 -22.71 -21.07
N ALA A 114 15.10 -22.76 -21.66
CA ALA A 114 15.51 -21.76 -22.64
C ALA A 114 14.65 -21.79 -23.92
N ASP A 115 14.20 -22.98 -24.35
CA ASP A 115 13.29 -23.11 -25.49
C ASP A 115 11.88 -22.55 -25.16
N LEU A 116 11.49 -22.53 -23.88
CA LEU A 116 10.22 -21.94 -23.40
C LEU A 116 10.25 -20.41 -23.24
N GLU A 117 11.38 -19.74 -23.49
CA GLU A 117 11.49 -18.27 -23.34
C GLU A 117 10.40 -17.49 -24.10
N PRO A 118 10.01 -17.84 -25.35
CA PRO A 118 8.91 -17.15 -26.02
C PRO A 118 7.57 -17.26 -25.29
N ALA A 119 7.30 -18.40 -24.63
CA ALA A 119 6.11 -18.57 -23.81
C ALA A 119 6.22 -17.77 -22.50
N ALA A 120 7.42 -17.70 -21.91
CA ALA A 120 7.69 -16.88 -20.73
C ALA A 120 7.45 -15.38 -20.99
N GLU A 121 7.87 -14.87 -22.15
CA GLU A 121 7.66 -13.46 -22.54
C GLU A 121 6.17 -13.10 -22.60
N ILE A 122 5.33 -13.97 -23.18
CA ILE A 122 3.88 -13.74 -23.25
C ILE A 122 3.23 -13.92 -21.87
N ALA A 123 3.57 -15.00 -21.15
CA ALA A 123 3.05 -15.27 -19.81
C ALA A 123 3.37 -14.13 -18.83
N GLY A 124 4.56 -13.53 -18.97
CA GLY A 124 5.04 -12.41 -18.17
C GLY A 124 4.17 -11.15 -18.27
N LEU A 125 3.41 -10.97 -19.35
CA LEU A 125 2.53 -9.81 -19.54
C LEU A 125 1.51 -9.66 -18.43
N LEU A 126 0.97 -10.76 -17.88
CA LEU A 126 0.00 -10.71 -16.78
C LEU A 126 0.64 -10.17 -15.49
N GLY A 127 1.89 -10.56 -15.23
CA GLY A 127 2.69 -10.04 -14.12
C GLY A 127 3.04 -8.57 -14.31
N GLU A 128 3.52 -8.20 -15.50
CA GLU A 128 3.81 -6.81 -15.87
C GLU A 128 2.57 -5.91 -15.70
N ARG A 129 1.39 -6.39 -16.09
CA ARG A 129 0.11 -5.69 -15.95
C ARG A 129 -0.23 -5.45 -14.48
N ALA A 130 -0.08 -6.49 -13.66
CA ALA A 130 -0.34 -6.40 -12.22
C ALA A 130 0.60 -5.38 -11.56
N ASP A 131 1.89 -5.41 -11.89
CA ASP A 131 2.90 -4.49 -11.38
C ASP A 131 2.67 -3.06 -11.85
N ALA A 132 2.37 -2.86 -13.14
CA ALA A 132 2.06 -1.55 -13.70
C ALA A 132 0.81 -0.95 -13.04
N LEU A 133 -0.24 -1.75 -12.85
CA LEU A 133 -1.46 -1.33 -12.16
C LEU A 133 -1.20 -0.98 -10.68
N ALA A 134 -0.38 -1.78 -9.98
CA ALA A 134 0.00 -1.50 -8.60
C ALA A 134 0.75 -0.17 -8.49
N ARG A 135 1.70 0.08 -9.40
CA ARG A 135 2.47 1.33 -9.50
C ARG A 135 1.57 2.51 -9.80
N TYR A 136 0.71 2.41 -10.81
CA TYR A 136 -0.28 3.45 -11.15
C TYR A 136 -1.13 3.81 -9.93
N ARG A 137 -1.69 2.81 -9.24
CA ARG A 137 -2.50 3.03 -8.04
C ARG A 137 -1.71 3.69 -6.91
N GLN A 138 -0.44 3.34 -6.75
CA GLN A 138 0.43 3.98 -5.76
C GLN A 138 0.67 5.45 -6.09
N VAL A 139 1.15 5.73 -7.29
CA VAL A 139 1.45 7.10 -7.73
C VAL A 139 0.20 7.97 -7.68
N ARG A 140 -0.95 7.45 -8.12
CA ARG A 140 -2.23 8.16 -8.01
C ARG A 140 -2.53 8.59 -6.58
N ARG A 141 -2.37 7.69 -5.60
CA ARG A 141 -2.58 8.04 -4.18
C ARG A 141 -1.59 9.10 -3.69
N GLU A 142 -0.34 9.03 -4.12
CA GLU A 142 0.68 10.04 -3.77
C GLU A 142 0.34 11.40 -4.38
N THR A 143 -0.09 11.43 -5.64
CA THR A 143 -0.57 12.63 -6.32
C THR A 143 -1.81 13.23 -5.65
N GLU A 144 -2.80 12.41 -5.28
CA GLU A 144 -3.99 12.86 -4.56
C GLU A 144 -3.63 13.50 -3.21
N ARG A 145 -2.66 12.94 -2.47
CA ARG A 145 -2.16 13.54 -1.22
C ARG A 145 -1.46 14.88 -1.47
N ALA A 146 -0.58 14.94 -2.46
CA ALA A 146 0.13 16.17 -2.81
C ALA A 146 -0.85 17.31 -3.19
N VAL A 147 -1.91 16.98 -3.93
CA VAL A 147 -2.97 17.94 -4.28
C VAL A 147 -3.71 18.44 -3.03
N ALA A 148 -4.04 17.55 -2.09
CA ALA A 148 -4.69 17.93 -0.84
C ALA A 148 -3.80 18.84 0.02
N GLU A 149 -2.51 18.49 0.18
CA GLU A 149 -1.53 19.28 0.92
C GLU A 149 -1.36 20.69 0.32
N LEU A 150 -1.29 20.78 -1.02
CA LEU A 150 -1.23 22.07 -1.72
C LEU A 150 -2.51 22.90 -1.53
N ALA A 151 -3.68 22.26 -1.55
CA ALA A 151 -4.94 22.94 -1.31
C ALA A 151 -5.02 23.51 0.13
N ASP A 152 -4.57 22.74 1.12
CA ASP A 152 -4.48 23.19 2.51
C ASP A 152 -3.50 24.36 2.67
N GLU A 153 -2.35 24.31 1.99
CA GLU A 153 -1.38 25.42 1.99
C GLU A 153 -1.97 26.68 1.34
N ILE A 154 -2.65 26.55 0.20
CA ILE A 154 -3.35 27.66 -0.46
C ILE A 154 -4.35 28.29 0.50
N ALA A 155 -5.22 27.49 1.14
CA ALA A 155 -6.21 27.98 2.08
C ALA A 155 -5.57 28.70 3.28
N ALA A 156 -4.47 28.17 3.82
CA ALA A 156 -3.72 28.83 4.89
C ALA A 156 -3.12 30.18 4.45
N ARG A 157 -2.59 30.25 3.22
CA ARG A 157 -2.04 31.50 2.66
C ARG A 157 -3.14 32.51 2.37
N GLU A 158 -4.26 32.09 1.81
CA GLU A 158 -5.43 32.95 1.59
C GLU A 158 -5.94 33.53 2.93
N ARG A 159 -5.99 32.71 3.98
CA ARG A 159 -6.34 33.18 5.33
C ARG A 159 -5.34 34.20 5.90
N LEU A 160 -4.05 34.02 5.63
CA LEU A 160 -3.02 34.99 6.03
C LEU A 160 -3.16 36.31 5.27
N VAL A 161 -3.50 36.26 3.98
CA VAL A 161 -3.77 37.46 3.18
C VAL A 161 -5.00 38.19 3.73
N GLU A 162 -6.10 37.48 3.99
CA GLU A 162 -7.30 38.05 4.61
C GLU A 162 -7.00 38.74 5.95
N LEU A 163 -6.19 38.10 6.81
CA LEU A 163 -5.79 38.68 8.09
C LEU A 163 -4.86 39.89 7.91
N GLY A 164 -4.00 39.90 6.88
CA GLY A 164 -3.14 41.03 6.55
C GLY A 164 -3.88 42.22 5.96
N GLU A 165 -5.02 41.99 5.30
CA GLU A 165 -5.94 43.03 4.83
C GLU A 165 -6.86 43.56 5.94
N ALA A 166 -6.93 42.88 7.09
CA ALA A 166 -7.61 43.42 8.25
C ALA A 166 -6.93 44.71 8.72
N ASP A 167 -7.71 45.71 9.10
CA ASP A 167 -7.21 46.96 9.64
C ASP A 167 -6.55 46.72 11.01
N LEU A 168 -5.26 46.41 11.01
CA LEU A 168 -4.46 46.18 12.21
C LEU A 168 -4.26 47.48 13.03
N ASP A 169 -4.60 48.63 12.46
CA ASP A 169 -4.60 49.94 13.14
C ASP A 169 -5.98 50.25 13.76
N ALA A 170 -6.96 49.34 13.66
CA ALA A 170 -8.27 49.51 14.26
C ALA A 170 -8.15 49.70 15.80
N PRO A 171 -8.93 50.61 16.42
CA PRO A 171 -8.82 50.90 17.84
C PRO A 171 -9.09 49.68 18.73
N VAL A 172 -8.04 49.20 19.41
CA VAL A 172 -8.10 48.03 20.32
C VAL A 172 -8.78 48.33 21.65
N GLU A 173 -8.99 49.60 21.99
CA GLU A 173 -9.57 50.02 23.27
C GLU A 173 -10.97 49.43 23.48
N THR A 174 -11.76 49.28 22.41
CA THR A 174 -13.10 48.68 22.45
C THR A 174 -13.08 47.21 22.89
N ILE A 175 -11.95 46.52 22.77
CA ILE A 175 -11.78 45.11 23.13
C ILE A 175 -10.99 44.94 24.43
N ARG A 176 -10.09 45.89 24.75
CA ARG A 176 -9.29 45.86 25.98
C ARG A 176 -10.15 45.95 27.24
N GLU A 177 -11.09 46.89 27.27
CA GLU A 177 -11.91 47.17 28.46
C GLU A 177 -12.79 45.96 28.86
N PRO A 178 -13.46 45.24 27.93
CA PRO A 178 -14.14 43.99 28.26
C PRO A 178 -13.22 42.87 28.79
N ILE A 179 -11.98 42.76 28.28
CA ILE A 179 -11.01 41.74 28.71
C ILE A 179 -10.51 42.04 30.11
N GLU A 180 -10.16 43.30 30.39
CA GLU A 180 -9.72 43.74 31.72
C GLU A 180 -10.84 43.53 32.75
N THR A 181 -12.07 43.89 32.41
CA THR A 181 -13.26 43.63 33.26
C THR A 181 -13.42 42.13 33.58
N TYR A 182 -13.25 41.26 32.58
CA TYR A 182 -13.32 39.81 32.80
C TYR A 182 -12.18 39.32 33.70
N ASN A 183 -10.95 39.76 33.45
CA ASN A 183 -9.78 39.36 34.23
C ASN A 183 -9.94 39.81 35.69
N GLU A 184 -10.37 41.05 35.93
CA GLU A 184 -10.68 41.56 37.27
C GLU A 184 -11.75 40.71 37.96
N ALA A 185 -12.84 40.37 37.27
CA ALA A 185 -13.89 39.52 37.84
C ALA A 185 -13.39 38.11 38.20
N VAL A 186 -12.50 37.52 37.40
CA VAL A 186 -11.87 36.23 37.69
C VAL A 186 -10.93 36.34 38.88
N GLU A 187 -10.10 37.38 38.95
CA GLU A 187 -9.20 37.64 40.07
C GLU A 187 -9.96 37.84 41.37
N ASP A 188 -11.03 38.63 41.36
CA ASP A 188 -11.91 38.85 42.50
C ASP A 188 -12.57 37.54 42.98
N ALA A 189 -13.10 36.74 42.05
CA ALA A 189 -13.68 35.45 42.38
C ALA A 189 -12.64 34.50 43.00
N PHE A 190 -11.40 34.50 42.49
CA PHE A 190 -10.31 33.71 43.03
C PHE A 190 -9.84 34.20 44.40
N ALA A 191 -9.81 35.52 44.61
CA ALA A 191 -9.47 36.14 45.89
C ALA A 191 -10.54 35.87 46.96
N GLU A 192 -11.82 35.87 46.57
CA GLU A 192 -12.92 35.49 47.45
C GLU A 192 -12.88 33.98 47.79
N PHE A 193 -12.61 33.12 46.80
CA PHE A 193 -12.45 31.69 47.03
C PHE A 193 -11.29 31.39 48.00
N ASN A 194 -10.15 32.07 47.85
CA ASN A 194 -8.97 31.90 48.70
C ASN A 194 -9.03 32.70 50.01
N ARG A 195 -10.08 33.48 50.25
CA ARG A 195 -10.20 34.20 51.52
C ARG A 195 -10.34 33.18 52.65
N PRO A 196 -9.45 33.20 53.65
CA PRO A 196 -9.57 32.31 54.79
C PRO A 196 -10.88 32.62 55.49
N ARG A 197 -11.81 31.65 55.49
CA ARG A 197 -13.04 31.78 56.26
C ARG A 197 -12.66 31.86 57.72
N ALA A 198 -13.01 32.97 58.37
CA ALA A 198 -12.81 33.14 59.79
C ALA A 198 -13.50 31.98 60.51
N PHE A 199 -12.68 31.10 61.12
CA PHE A 199 -13.15 30.05 61.99
C PHE A 199 -13.69 30.73 63.26
N GLU A 200 -14.99 31.03 63.28
CA GLU A 200 -15.65 31.51 64.50
C GLU A 200 -15.56 30.43 65.57
N ARG A 201 -14.58 30.59 66.49
CA ARG A 201 -14.47 29.80 67.71
C ARG A 201 -15.64 30.15 68.63
N THR A 202 -16.77 29.46 68.47
CA THR A 202 -17.78 29.38 69.52
C THR A 202 -17.19 28.63 70.71
N SER A 203 -16.75 29.37 71.73
CA SER A 203 -16.25 28.80 72.99
C SER A 203 -17.41 28.27 73.82
N PRO A 204 -17.38 27.01 74.30
CA PRO A 204 -18.42 26.47 75.16
C PRO A 204 -18.10 26.64 76.66
N THR A 205 -19.15 26.96 77.41
CA THR A 205 -19.40 26.73 78.86
C THR A 205 -18.89 27.71 79.91
N ALA A 206 -19.86 28.28 80.66
CA ALA A 206 -19.88 28.19 82.12
C ALA A 206 -21.33 27.97 82.60
N LYS A 207 -21.51 26.92 83.39
CA LYS A 207 -22.75 26.31 83.89
C LYS A 207 -23.24 27.05 85.16
N PRO A 208 -24.54 27.27 85.38
CA PRO A 208 -25.04 27.96 86.58
C PRO A 208 -25.08 27.04 87.81
N ALA A 209 -24.78 27.62 88.97
CA ALA A 209 -24.81 27.00 90.28
C ALA A 209 -26.25 26.82 90.81
N THR A 210 -26.50 25.69 91.43
CA THR A 210 -27.69 25.34 92.19
C THR A 210 -27.63 25.89 93.62
N SER A 211 -28.71 26.50 94.11
CA SER A 211 -29.00 26.56 95.55
C SER A 211 -30.50 26.53 95.83
N ARG A 212 -30.87 25.70 96.80
CA ARG A 212 -32.21 25.37 97.30
C ARG A 212 -32.85 26.50 98.14
N SER A 213 -34.18 26.54 98.15
CA SER A 213 -35.02 26.84 99.32
C SER A 213 -36.33 26.03 99.21
N ARG A 214 -36.48 24.89 99.90
CA ARG A 214 -37.22 24.73 101.18
C ARG A 214 -38.59 25.43 101.21
N SER A 215 -39.66 24.64 101.18
CA SER A 215 -40.81 24.79 102.06
C SER A 215 -41.34 23.41 102.42
N CYS A 216 -41.74 23.29 103.68
CA CYS A 216 -42.47 22.17 104.28
C CYS A 216 -43.81 21.89 103.59
#